data_AF-A0A246B6I7-F1
#
_entry.id   AF-A0A246B6I7-F1
#
_cell.length_a   1.000
_cell.length_b   1.000
_cell.length_c   1.000
_cell.angle_alpha   90.00
_cell.angle_beta   90.00
_cell.angle_gamma   90.00
#
_symmetry.space_group_name_H-M   'P 1'
#
loop_
_entity.id
_entity.type
_entity.pdbx_description
1 polymer ?
#
loop_
_entity_poly.entity_id
_entity_poly.type
_entity_poly.pdbx_seq_one_letter_code
_entity_poly.pdbx_strand_id
1 'polypeptide(L)'
;MSCSVSKELRKERKDWDFKNWEQEYKDRAFCLCISNGYENKELEKLLIRYDRSLYNPLGRAIFDKSLVPIIKNEIVKIRIDSINSIGKYPDDLKTIYNKREVLSHCINFYKSEMLDSLAKSQKKNWIKINNILGEIHKEVPTY
;
A
#
# COMPACT_ATOMS: atom_id res chain seq x y z
N MET A 1 -26.91 -24.70 -14.89
CA MET A 1 -26.11 -24.33 -13.70
C MET A 1 -26.32 -22.84 -13.44
N SER A 2 -26.97 -22.51 -12.33
CA SER A 2 -27.39 -21.16 -11.97
C SER A 2 -26.21 -20.36 -11.44
N CYS A 3 -25.84 -19.26 -12.10
CA CYS A 3 -24.89 -18.27 -11.59
C CYS A 3 -25.54 -17.49 -10.43
N SER A 4 -25.66 -18.11 -9.27
CA SER A 4 -25.94 -17.39 -8.03
C SER A 4 -24.64 -16.71 -7.58
N VAL A 5 -24.33 -15.55 -8.14
CA VAL A 5 -23.45 -14.57 -7.49
C VAL A 5 -24.12 -14.30 -6.14
N SER A 6 -23.60 -14.92 -5.08
CA SER A 6 -24.32 -15.12 -3.82
C SER A 6 -24.67 -13.76 -3.21
N LYS A 7 -25.79 -13.70 -2.49
CA LYS A 7 -26.23 -12.46 -1.85
C LYS A 7 -25.17 -11.89 -0.88
N GLU A 8 -24.23 -12.71 -0.38
CA GLU A 8 -23.12 -12.27 0.47
C GLU A 8 -22.15 -11.32 -0.25
N LEU A 9 -21.71 -11.65 -1.47
CA LEU A 9 -20.83 -10.80 -2.29
C LEU A 9 -21.36 -9.37 -2.45
N ARG A 10 -22.69 -9.24 -2.61
CA ARG A 10 -23.35 -7.94 -2.78
C ARG A 10 -23.39 -7.13 -1.48
N LYS A 11 -23.42 -7.78 -0.32
CA LYS A 11 -23.45 -7.08 0.98
C LYS A 11 -22.05 -6.64 1.40
N GLU A 12 -21.05 -7.53 1.29
CA GLU A 12 -19.65 -7.21 1.58
C GLU A 12 -19.12 -6.06 0.70
N ARG A 13 -19.42 -6.08 -0.60
CA ARG A 13 -19.06 -4.99 -1.52
C ARG A 13 -19.78 -3.66 -1.23
N LYS A 14 -20.95 -3.71 -0.59
CA LYS A 14 -21.68 -2.51 -0.14
C LYS A 14 -21.08 -1.96 1.15
N ASP A 15 -20.73 -2.83 2.08
CA ASP A 15 -20.12 -2.46 3.36
C ASP A 15 -18.74 -1.81 3.17
N TRP A 16 -18.04 -2.18 2.09
CA TRP A 16 -16.73 -1.61 1.74
C TRP A 16 -16.76 -0.32 0.90
N ASP A 17 -17.94 0.27 0.71
CA ASP A 17 -18.18 1.50 -0.08
C ASP A 17 -17.33 1.63 -1.36
N PHE A 18 -17.69 0.83 -2.37
CA PHE A 18 -17.02 0.74 -3.67
C PHE A 18 -16.76 2.09 -4.38
N LYS A 19 -17.45 3.18 -4.00
CA LYS A 19 -17.21 4.52 -4.55
C LYS A 19 -15.78 4.99 -4.34
N ASN A 20 -15.13 4.57 -3.27
CA ASN A 20 -13.78 5.02 -2.90
C ASN A 20 -12.66 4.06 -3.30
N TRP A 21 -12.92 3.08 -4.18
CA TRP A 21 -11.92 2.06 -4.58
C TRP A 21 -10.54 2.63 -4.93
N GLU A 22 -10.50 3.67 -5.78
CA GLU A 22 -9.23 4.25 -6.23
C GLU A 22 -8.50 4.93 -5.07
N GLN A 23 -9.24 5.61 -4.20
CA GLN A 23 -8.71 6.25 -3.00
C GLN A 23 -8.15 5.21 -2.02
N GLU A 24 -8.91 4.17 -1.70
CA GLU A 24 -8.50 3.08 -0.81
C GLU A 24 -7.26 2.35 -1.33
N TYR A 25 -7.18 2.11 -2.64
CA TYR A 25 -6.02 1.50 -3.28
C TYR A 25 -4.77 2.37 -3.13
N LYS A 26 -4.92 3.68 -3.37
CA LYS A 26 -3.83 4.66 -3.28
C LYS A 26 -3.37 4.88 -1.84
N ASP A 27 -4.31 4.96 -0.90
CA ASP A 27 -4.01 5.13 0.51
C ASP A 27 -3.28 3.90 1.04
N ARG A 28 -3.68 2.68 0.63
CA ARG A 28 -2.92 1.47 0.94
C ARG A 28 -1.50 1.50 0.36
N ALA A 29 -1.34 1.96 -0.88
CA ALA A 29 -0.03 2.08 -1.51
C ALA A 29 0.88 3.06 -0.77
N PHE A 30 0.33 4.20 -0.33
CA PHE A 30 1.04 5.18 0.48
C PHE A 30 1.45 4.60 1.84
N CYS A 31 0.53 3.94 2.53
CA CYS A 31 0.78 3.26 3.80
C CYS A 31 1.94 2.26 3.69
N LEU A 32 1.91 1.40 2.67
CA LEU A 32 2.97 0.43 2.41
C LEU A 32 4.30 1.09 2.05
N CYS A 33 4.28 2.17 1.27
CA CYS A 33 5.49 2.92 0.92
C CYS A 33 6.16 3.49 2.17
N ILE A 34 5.39 4.13 3.06
CA ILE A 34 5.90 4.71 4.30
C ILE A 34 6.41 3.60 5.24
N SER A 35 5.62 2.56 5.48
CA SER A 35 5.97 1.51 6.44
C SER A 35 7.24 0.75 6.03
N ASN A 36 7.44 0.52 4.73
CA ASN A 36 8.59 -0.22 4.22
C ASN A 36 9.77 0.67 3.79
N GLY A 37 9.54 1.93 3.41
CA GLY A 37 10.56 2.81 2.84
C GLY A 37 11.66 3.22 3.81
N TYR A 38 11.35 3.28 5.11
CA TYR A 38 12.37 3.52 6.14
C TYR A 38 13.27 2.31 6.40
N GLU A 39 12.90 1.12 5.94
CA GLU A 39 13.64 -0.14 6.10
C GLU A 39 14.08 -0.41 7.54
N ASN A 40 13.26 0.02 8.50
CA ASN A 40 13.47 -0.18 9.92
C ASN A 40 12.31 -1.01 10.47
N LYS A 41 12.59 -2.28 10.81
CA LYS A 41 11.59 -3.25 11.26
C LYS A 41 10.95 -2.86 12.60
N GLU A 42 11.67 -2.19 13.49
CA GLU A 42 11.11 -1.72 14.77
C GLU A 42 10.18 -0.54 14.55
N LEU A 43 10.56 0.41 13.69
CA LEU A 43 9.67 1.50 13.29
C LEU A 43 8.42 0.97 12.58
N GLU A 44 8.55 0.00 11.67
CA GLU A 44 7.43 -0.66 11.00
C GLU A 44 6.45 -1.28 12.01
N LYS A 45 6.96 -2.03 13.00
CA LYS A 45 6.14 -2.60 14.07
C LYS A 45 5.44 -1.53 14.91
N LEU A 46 6.14 -0.45 15.26
CA LEU A 46 5.57 0.67 16.02
C LEU A 46 4.45 1.36 15.24
N LEU A 47 4.71 1.65 13.97
CA LEU A 47 3.72 2.24 13.05
C LEU A 47 2.47 1.36 12.95
N ILE A 48 2.62 0.06 12.68
CA ILE A 48 1.51 -0.90 12.61
C ILE A 48 0.75 -1.00 13.95
N ARG A 49 1.45 -0.92 15.08
CA ARG A 49 0.84 -1.02 16.42
C ARG A 49 -0.04 0.18 16.75
N TYR A 50 0.44 1.40 16.44
CA TYR A 50 -0.24 2.64 16.85
C TYR A 50 -1.20 3.17 15.79
N ASP A 51 -0.98 2.86 14.52
CA ASP A 51 -1.83 3.29 13.43
C ASP A 51 -2.49 2.08 12.75
N ARG A 52 -3.76 1.86 13.09
CA ARG A 52 -4.57 0.77 12.53
C ARG A 52 -4.83 0.95 11.03
N SER A 53 -4.69 2.15 10.46
CA SER A 53 -4.83 2.37 9.02
C SER A 53 -3.74 1.64 8.22
N LEU A 54 -2.56 1.44 8.83
CA LEU A 54 -1.46 0.67 8.26
C LEU A 54 -1.70 -0.85 8.29
N TYR A 55 -2.67 -1.30 9.09
CA TYR A 55 -3.09 -2.70 9.20
C TYR A 55 -4.57 -2.84 8.82
N ASN A 56 -4.88 -2.64 7.53
CA ASN A 56 -6.20 -2.94 6.96
C ASN A 56 -6.21 -4.40 6.44
N PRO A 57 -6.91 -5.35 7.10
CA PRO A 57 -7.00 -6.75 6.67
C PRO A 57 -7.51 -6.92 5.25
N LEU A 58 -8.47 -6.09 4.85
CA LEU A 58 -9.06 -6.16 3.52
C LEU A 58 -8.11 -5.59 2.48
N GLY A 59 -7.42 -4.49 2.80
CA GLY A 59 -6.33 -3.98 1.97
C GLY A 59 -5.21 -5.00 1.79
N ARG A 60 -4.84 -5.74 2.84
CA ARG A 60 -3.88 -6.85 2.76
C ARG A 60 -4.35 -7.95 1.82
N ALA A 61 -5.57 -8.42 2.02
CA ALA A 61 -6.13 -9.51 1.24
C ALA A 61 -6.27 -9.19 -0.26
N ILE A 62 -6.60 -7.93 -0.56
CA ILE A 62 -7.04 -7.54 -1.91
C ILE A 62 -5.99 -6.72 -2.66
N PHE A 63 -5.37 -5.74 -2.01
CA PHE A 63 -4.49 -4.79 -2.66
C PHE A 63 -3.03 -5.24 -2.66
N ASP A 64 -2.53 -5.78 -1.53
CA ASP A 64 -1.10 -6.03 -1.31
C ASP A 64 -0.50 -6.97 -2.35
N LYS A 65 -1.27 -7.96 -2.84
CA LYS A 65 -0.82 -8.86 -3.91
C LYS A 65 -0.34 -8.10 -5.16
N SER A 66 -1.03 -7.00 -5.49
CA SER A 66 -0.64 -6.13 -6.60
C SER A 66 0.36 -5.06 -6.19
N LEU A 67 0.24 -4.51 -4.98
CA LEU A 67 1.03 -3.37 -4.52
C LEU A 67 2.44 -3.77 -4.07
N VAL A 68 2.62 -4.88 -3.37
CA VAL A 68 3.91 -5.27 -2.78
C VAL A 68 5.05 -5.31 -3.82
N PRO A 69 4.89 -5.89 -5.02
CA PRO A 69 5.93 -5.84 -6.05
C PRO A 69 6.28 -4.40 -6.49
N ILE A 70 5.27 -3.53 -6.61
CA ILE A 70 5.44 -2.13 -7.00
C ILE A 70 6.18 -1.37 -5.89
N ILE A 71 5.75 -1.55 -4.64
CA ILE A 71 6.36 -0.91 -3.47
C ILE A 71 7.82 -1.33 -3.31
N LYS A 72 8.16 -2.60 -3.58
CA LYS A 72 9.56 -3.04 -3.59
C LYS A 72 10.41 -2.24 -4.58
N ASN A 73 9.87 -1.95 -5.77
CA ASN A 73 10.58 -1.13 -6.75
C ASN A 73 10.71 0.33 -6.29
N GLU A 74 9.68 0.90 -5.65
CA GLU A 74 9.77 2.25 -5.09
C GLU A 74 10.79 2.35 -3.96
N ILE A 75 10.91 1.33 -3.10
CA ILE A 75 11.95 1.29 -2.06
C ILE A 75 13.36 1.27 -2.67
N VAL A 76 13.55 0.56 -3.79
CA VAL A 76 14.83 0.57 -4.51
C VAL A 76 15.16 1.98 -5.02
N LYS A 77 14.17 2.73 -5.53
CA LYS A 77 14.38 4.13 -5.95
C LYS A 77 14.76 5.02 -4.77
N ILE A 78 14.03 4.91 -3.65
CA ILE A 78 14.34 5.63 -2.40
C ILE A 78 15.79 5.36 -1.95
N ARG A 79 16.26 4.11 -2.05
CA ARG A 79 17.65 3.75 -1.72
C ARG A 79 18.64 4.46 -2.65
N ILE A 80 18.39 4.42 -3.96
CA ILE A 80 19.28 5.02 -4.97
C ILE A 80 19.37 6.54 -4.77
N ASP A 81 18.23 7.20 -4.58
CA ASP A 81 18.18 8.65 -4.37
C ASP A 81 18.92 9.06 -3.09
N SER A 82 18.80 8.25 -2.04
CA SER A 82 19.53 8.44 -0.79
C SER A 82 21.04 8.21 -0.91
N ILE A 83 21.50 7.31 -1.79
CA ILE A 83 22.94 7.13 -2.06
C ILE A 83 23.47 8.33 -2.83
N ASN A 84 22.71 8.82 -3.81
CA ASN A 84 23.08 9.94 -4.68
C ASN A 84 23.05 11.31 -3.95
N SER A 85 22.53 11.39 -2.73
CA SER A 85 22.55 12.60 -1.89
C SER A 85 23.75 12.67 -0.94
N ILE A 86 24.52 11.58 -0.78
CA ILE A 86 25.71 11.55 0.09
C ILE A 86 26.76 12.55 -0.41
N GLY A 87 27.16 13.48 0.46
CA GLY A 87 28.22 14.46 0.17
C GLY A 87 27.74 15.72 -0.56
N LYS A 88 26.45 15.84 -0.88
CA LYS A 88 25.88 17.08 -1.45
C LYS A 88 25.71 18.20 -0.43
N TYR A 89 25.63 17.86 0.85
CA TYR A 89 25.36 18.80 1.93
C TYR A 89 26.58 19.01 2.84
N PRO A 90 26.79 20.24 3.33
CA PRO A 90 27.77 20.56 4.38
C PRO A 90 27.58 19.69 5.64
N ASP A 91 28.67 19.42 6.39
CA ASP A 91 28.70 18.45 7.49
C ASP A 91 27.67 18.71 8.60
N ASP A 92 27.40 19.97 8.89
CA ASP A 92 26.39 20.44 9.84
C ASP A 92 24.95 20.11 9.39
N LEU A 93 24.72 19.99 8.09
CA LEU A 93 23.42 19.67 7.50
C LEU A 93 23.28 18.19 7.12
N LYS A 94 24.38 17.42 7.05
CA LYS A 94 24.36 15.99 6.67
C LYS A 94 23.42 15.16 7.52
N THR A 95 23.33 15.40 8.83
CA THR A 95 22.45 14.61 9.73
C THR A 95 20.96 14.85 9.49
N ILE A 96 20.59 15.99 8.91
CA ILE A 96 19.21 16.35 8.57
C ILE A 96 18.87 15.89 7.16
N TYR A 97 19.79 16.11 6.20
CA TYR A 97 19.53 15.98 4.76
C TYR A 97 20.11 14.71 4.10
N ASN A 98 21.03 13.97 4.74
CA ASN A 98 21.40 12.61 4.30
C ASN A 98 20.41 11.54 4.81
N LYS A 99 19.24 11.96 5.30
CA LYS A 99 18.15 11.02 5.61
C LYS A 99 17.45 10.64 4.31
N ARG A 100 17.05 9.37 4.20
CA ARG A 100 16.21 8.92 3.09
C ARG A 100 14.96 9.78 3.01
N GLU A 101 14.69 10.38 1.86
CA GLU A 101 13.51 11.21 1.63
C GLU A 101 12.23 10.36 1.43
N VAL A 102 12.01 9.40 2.32
CA VAL A 102 10.91 8.41 2.23
C VAL A 102 9.56 9.11 2.09
N LEU A 103 9.26 10.08 2.95
CA LEU A 103 7.98 10.77 2.94
C LEU A 103 7.75 11.53 1.62
N SER A 104 8.76 12.28 1.16
CA SER A 104 8.69 13.02 -0.11
C SER A 104 8.44 12.07 -1.28
N HIS A 105 9.23 10.99 -1.36
CA HIS A 105 9.08 9.96 -2.39
C HIS A 105 7.69 9.33 -2.38
N CYS A 106 7.21 8.92 -1.20
CA CYS A 106 5.90 8.30 -1.06
C CYS A 106 4.76 9.27 -1.42
N ILE A 107 4.87 10.56 -1.10
CA ILE A 107 3.90 11.59 -1.54
C ILE A 107 3.91 11.73 -3.06
N ASN A 108 5.10 11.75 -3.69
CA ASN A 108 5.22 11.83 -5.14
C ASN A 108 4.63 10.60 -5.83
N PHE A 109 4.93 9.42 -5.31
CA PHE A 109 4.34 8.17 -5.79
C PHE A 109 2.82 8.16 -5.62
N TYR A 110 2.29 8.62 -4.48
CA TYR A 110 0.86 8.74 -4.23
C TYR A 110 0.14 9.64 -5.24
N LYS A 111 0.80 10.70 -5.70
CA LYS A 111 0.28 11.64 -6.70
C LYS A 111 0.57 11.22 -8.15
N SER A 112 1.23 10.10 -8.36
CA SER A 112 1.70 9.71 -9.70
C SER A 112 0.57 9.21 -10.60
N GLU A 113 0.62 9.59 -11.88
CA GLU A 113 -0.29 9.05 -12.91
C GLU A 113 -0.17 7.53 -13.05
N MET A 114 1.03 6.99 -12.77
CA MET A 114 1.27 5.54 -12.75
C MET A 114 0.37 4.86 -11.71
N LEU A 115 0.34 5.37 -10.49
CA LEU A 115 -0.49 4.81 -9.43
C LEU A 115 -1.98 4.99 -9.72
N ASP A 116 -2.37 6.12 -10.31
CA ASP A 116 -3.76 6.35 -10.75
C ASP A 116 -4.21 5.35 -11.82
N SER A 117 -3.36 5.10 -12.81
CA SER A 117 -3.61 4.11 -13.87
C SER A 117 -3.71 2.69 -13.30
N LEU A 118 -2.80 2.35 -12.37
CA LEU A 118 -2.81 1.06 -11.68
C LEU A 118 -4.10 0.85 -10.89
N ALA A 119 -4.52 1.83 -10.07
CA ALA A 119 -5.74 1.77 -9.29
C ALA A 119 -6.97 1.50 -10.16
N LYS A 120 -7.07 2.20 -11.31
CA LYS A 120 -8.13 1.99 -12.31
C LYS A 120 -8.07 0.60 -12.95
N SER A 121 -6.88 0.12 -13.28
CA SER A 121 -6.69 -1.21 -13.90
C SER A 121 -7.06 -2.35 -12.94
N GLN A 122 -6.67 -2.24 -11.67
CA GLN A 122 -6.89 -3.27 -10.65
C GLN A 122 -8.35 -3.36 -10.21
N LYS A 123 -9.13 -2.28 -10.41
CA LYS A 123 -10.58 -2.30 -10.20
C LYS A 123 -11.27 -3.43 -10.96
N LYS A 124 -10.79 -3.74 -12.19
CA LYS A 124 -11.33 -4.85 -13.00
C LYS A 124 -11.04 -6.22 -12.40
N ASN A 125 -9.88 -6.39 -11.76
CA ASN A 125 -9.51 -7.63 -11.09
C ASN A 125 -10.34 -7.84 -9.83
N TRP A 126 -10.57 -6.76 -9.07
CA TRP A 126 -11.43 -6.77 -7.90
C TRP A 126 -12.87 -7.16 -8.19
N ILE A 127 -13.47 -6.64 -9.26
CA ILE A 127 -14.86 -6.99 -9.63
C ILE A 127 -15.02 -8.50 -9.87
N LYS A 128 -13.94 -9.21 -10.21
CA LYS A 128 -13.96 -10.66 -10.45
C LYS A 128 -13.81 -11.51 -9.19
N ILE A 129 -13.48 -10.92 -8.04
CA ILE A 129 -13.33 -11.66 -6.78
C ILE A 129 -14.72 -12.05 -6.26
N ASN A 130 -14.96 -13.36 -6.15
CA ASN A 130 -16.27 -13.90 -5.80
C ASN A 130 -16.39 -14.29 -4.30
N ASN A 131 -15.31 -14.25 -3.53
CA ASN A 131 -15.34 -14.57 -2.10
C ASN A 131 -14.30 -13.72 -1.37
N ILE A 132 -14.69 -12.55 -0.89
CA ILE A 132 -13.76 -11.58 -0.28
C ILE A 132 -13.31 -12.10 1.09
N LEU A 133 -14.23 -12.61 1.92
CA LEU A 133 -13.89 -13.23 3.21
C LEU A 133 -12.90 -14.38 3.06
N GLY A 134 -13.07 -15.21 2.02
CA GLY A 134 -12.13 -16.28 1.70
C GLY A 134 -10.73 -15.77 1.37
N GLU A 135 -10.59 -14.64 0.68
CA GLU A 135 -9.28 -14.01 0.47
C GLU A 135 -8.73 -13.40 1.77
N ILE A 136 -9.58 -12.82 2.63
CA ILE A 136 -9.15 -12.28 3.94
C ILE A 136 -8.62 -13.40 4.84
N HIS A 137 -9.33 -14.52 4.96
CA HIS A 137 -8.92 -15.63 5.82
C HIS A 137 -7.61 -16.30 5.38
N LYS A 138 -7.21 -16.18 4.11
CA LYS A 138 -5.89 -16.65 3.64
C LYS A 138 -4.75 -15.80 4.19
N GLU A 139 -4.98 -14.49 4.33
CA GLU A 139 -3.94 -13.50 4.64
C GLU A 139 -3.97 -13.04 6.11
N VAL A 140 -5.10 -13.23 6.80
CA VAL A 140 -5.29 -12.89 8.21
C VAL A 140 -5.92 -14.09 8.91
N PRO A 141 -5.11 -14.97 9.54
CA PRO A 141 -5.64 -16.13 10.25
C PRO A 141 -6.48 -15.67 11.44
N THR A 142 -7.78 -15.98 11.40
CA THR A 142 -8.69 -15.90 12.54
C THR A 142 -8.51 -17.17 13.37
N TYR A 143 -7.96 -17.02 14.59
CA TYR A 143 -7.98 -18.06 15.61
C TYR A 143 -9.36 -18.14 16.27
#